data_AF-A0A355TR18-F1
#
_entry.id   AF-A0A355TR18-F1
#
_cell.length_a   1.000
_cell.length_b   1.000
_cell.length_c   1.000
_cell.angle_alpha   90.00
_cell.angle_beta   90.00
_cell.angle_gamma   90.00
#
_symmetry.space_group_name_H-M   'P 1'
#
loop_
_entity.id
_entity.type
_entity.pdbx_description
1 polymer ?
#
loop_
_entity_poly.entity_id
_entity_poly.type
_entity_poly.pdbx_seq_one_letter_code
_entity_poly.pdbx_strand_id
1 'polypeptide(L)'
;MSSASDKKSINAKRGKLEKLHKKLGLKGKYENEINNWKPIFVSQMPDRKISGQAHAETIRSARIDIDENGKERIIAVAKTPLTSLKLDKNGEIDGYYMPSSDRLLYEELKNRLIKTKTSGKTYGNAEQAFKEPVYKPKKDGSQGPRVYKVKTWKPTTSNVKVAGGIAKKGDIVRVDIFHITGGKDQGYYFVPIYVADTIKNTLPKHAVVTNFKSSKVEWKEMDDSNFIFSLYKGDLIHIELCADCRDKDSNNKIRKAKDMYVYYDGVDFYQSGKCTNQSIGELNGAINVSWHDGSCEDSIHIKEINVLEKYEVDVLGNYHKVRLPERRQAFNLKYSQKEQ
;
A
#
# COMPACT_ATOMS: atom_id res chain seq x y z
N MET A 1 -4.06 -32.77 -1.26
CA MET A 1 -4.28 -33.44 0.05
C MET A 1 -4.53 -32.33 1.06
N SER A 2 -5.74 -32.21 1.64
CA SER A 2 -6.04 -31.07 2.54
C SER A 2 -5.25 -31.18 3.86
N SER A 3 -4.80 -30.04 4.38
CA SER A 3 -4.03 -29.92 5.61
C SER A 3 -4.86 -30.33 6.85
N ALA A 4 -4.20 -30.65 7.97
CA ALA A 4 -4.87 -31.17 9.17
C ALA A 4 -5.80 -30.14 9.87
N SER A 5 -5.57 -28.84 9.65
CA SER A 5 -6.42 -27.72 10.10
C SER A 5 -7.72 -27.63 9.31
N ASP A 6 -7.67 -27.85 8.00
CA ASP A 6 -8.86 -27.94 7.14
C ASP A 6 -9.79 -29.04 7.62
N LYS A 7 -9.25 -30.22 7.97
CA LYS A 7 -10.06 -31.35 8.43
C LYS A 7 -10.89 -31.02 9.69
N LYS A 8 -10.37 -30.22 10.63
CA LYS A 8 -11.12 -29.83 11.85
C LYS A 8 -12.20 -28.78 11.58
N SER A 9 -11.91 -27.77 10.78
CA SER A 9 -12.89 -26.73 10.38
C SER A 9 -13.98 -27.31 9.48
N ILE A 10 -13.61 -28.16 8.53
CA ILE A 10 -14.51 -28.92 7.66
C ILE A 10 -15.41 -29.82 8.50
N ASN A 11 -14.88 -30.58 9.47
CA ASN A 11 -15.69 -31.48 10.31
C ASN A 11 -16.72 -30.72 11.18
N ALA A 12 -16.35 -29.56 11.74
CA ALA A 12 -17.29 -28.73 12.51
C ALA A 12 -18.39 -28.11 11.62
N LYS A 13 -18.04 -27.65 10.41
CA LYS A 13 -19.01 -27.19 9.40
C LYS A 13 -19.90 -28.33 8.92
N ARG A 14 -19.36 -29.54 8.74
CA ARG A 14 -20.08 -30.77 8.32
C ARG A 14 -21.19 -31.14 9.30
N GLY A 15 -20.91 -31.12 10.61
CA GLY A 15 -21.91 -31.41 11.64
C GLY A 15 -23.03 -30.36 11.72
N LYS A 16 -22.77 -29.10 11.36
CA LYS A 16 -23.79 -28.04 11.27
C LYS A 16 -24.62 -28.18 9.98
N LEU A 17 -23.98 -28.58 8.89
CA LEU A 17 -24.59 -28.87 7.59
C LEU A 17 -25.54 -30.07 7.66
N GLU A 18 -25.13 -31.15 8.32
CA GLU A 18 -25.96 -32.35 8.51
C GLU A 18 -27.25 -32.06 9.29
N LYS A 19 -27.15 -31.20 10.33
CA LYS A 19 -28.33 -30.72 11.07
C LYS A 19 -29.27 -29.89 10.19
N LEU A 20 -28.72 -29.07 9.29
CA LEU A 20 -29.50 -28.27 8.34
C LEU A 20 -30.18 -29.14 7.27
N HIS A 21 -29.47 -30.11 6.70
CA HIS A 21 -30.02 -31.05 5.72
C HIS A 21 -31.17 -31.88 6.30
N LYS A 22 -31.03 -32.31 7.57
CA LYS A 22 -32.11 -32.99 8.30
C LYS A 22 -33.32 -32.07 8.53
N LYS A 23 -33.09 -30.80 8.90
CA LYS A 23 -34.15 -29.80 9.11
C LYS A 23 -34.91 -29.47 7.81
N LEU A 24 -34.22 -29.44 6.67
CA LEU A 24 -34.80 -29.15 5.36
C LEU A 24 -35.40 -30.38 4.66
N GLY A 25 -35.38 -31.57 5.28
CA GLY A 25 -35.92 -32.80 4.70
C GLY A 25 -35.15 -33.31 3.47
N LEU A 26 -33.90 -32.86 3.29
CA LEU A 26 -33.08 -33.16 2.11
C LEU A 26 -32.39 -34.54 2.19
N LYS A 27 -32.33 -35.12 3.40
CA LYS A 27 -31.69 -36.43 3.65
C LYS A 27 -32.55 -37.58 3.10
N GLY A 28 -31.94 -38.55 2.42
CA GLY A 28 -32.60 -39.69 1.77
C GLY A 28 -32.94 -39.48 0.29
N LYS A 29 -33.62 -38.38 -0.09
CA LYS A 29 -34.03 -38.14 -1.49
C LYS A 29 -32.91 -37.60 -2.41
N TYR A 30 -32.00 -36.79 -1.85
CA TYR A 30 -30.93 -36.12 -2.61
C TYR A 30 -29.54 -36.38 -2.03
N GLU A 31 -29.37 -37.50 -1.32
CA GLU A 31 -28.16 -37.76 -0.52
C GLU A 31 -26.89 -37.90 -1.38
N ASN A 32 -27.04 -38.41 -2.60
CA ASN A 32 -25.95 -38.51 -3.57
C ASN A 32 -25.56 -37.13 -4.12
N GLU A 33 -26.55 -36.28 -4.42
CA GLU A 33 -26.35 -34.92 -4.91
C GLU A 33 -25.68 -34.05 -3.84
N ILE A 34 -26.17 -34.11 -2.61
CA ILE A 34 -25.63 -33.38 -1.45
C ILE A 34 -24.17 -33.75 -1.19
N ASN A 35 -23.82 -35.03 -1.30
CA ASN A 35 -22.43 -35.48 -1.10
C ASN A 35 -21.49 -34.97 -2.21
N ASN A 36 -22.02 -34.65 -3.39
CA ASN A 36 -21.29 -34.09 -4.51
C ASN A 36 -21.29 -32.55 -4.54
N TRP A 37 -22.07 -31.88 -3.68
CA TRP A 37 -22.09 -30.42 -3.62
C TRP A 37 -20.78 -29.87 -3.07
N LYS A 38 -20.13 -29.03 -3.88
CA LYS A 38 -18.99 -28.24 -3.43
C LYS A 38 -19.48 -27.03 -2.63
N PRO A 39 -18.71 -26.57 -1.62
CA PRO A 39 -18.97 -25.29 -0.98
C PRO A 39 -19.03 -24.17 -2.02
N ILE A 40 -19.89 -23.18 -1.78
CA ILE A 40 -19.98 -22.00 -2.64
C ILE A 40 -18.63 -21.27 -2.59
N PHE A 41 -18.04 -21.08 -3.76
CA PHE A 41 -16.85 -20.27 -3.95
C PHE A 41 -17.20 -19.13 -4.91
N VAL A 42 -17.00 -17.90 -4.47
CA VAL A 42 -17.37 -16.72 -5.24
C VAL A 42 -16.21 -16.41 -6.18
N SER A 43 -16.47 -16.48 -7.48
CA SER A 43 -15.51 -16.11 -8.52
C SER A 43 -15.37 -14.58 -8.59
N GLN A 44 -14.14 -14.08 -8.65
CA GLN A 44 -13.84 -12.67 -8.92
C GLN A 44 -13.10 -12.56 -10.25
N MET A 45 -13.52 -11.60 -11.08
CA MET A 45 -12.86 -11.34 -12.36
C MET A 45 -11.55 -10.58 -12.14
N PRO A 46 -10.40 -11.10 -12.58
CA PRO A 46 -9.12 -10.41 -12.44
C PRO A 46 -9.07 -9.18 -13.35
N ASP A 47 -8.58 -8.06 -12.83
CA ASP A 47 -8.29 -6.85 -13.58
C ASP A 47 -6.83 -6.84 -14.03
N ARG A 48 -6.63 -7.20 -15.30
CA ARG A 48 -5.30 -7.23 -15.95
C ARG A 48 -5.04 -6.02 -16.84
N LYS A 49 -5.80 -4.93 -16.66
CA LYS A 49 -5.63 -3.70 -17.42
C LYS A 49 -4.27 -3.07 -17.10
N ILE A 50 -3.58 -2.61 -18.15
CA ILE A 50 -2.25 -2.00 -18.06
C ILE A 50 -2.26 -0.47 -18.10
N SER A 51 -3.45 0.13 -18.26
CA SER A 51 -3.65 1.58 -18.30
C SER A 51 -4.36 2.08 -17.04
N GLY A 52 -4.02 3.30 -16.65
CA GLY A 52 -4.53 3.95 -15.44
C GLY A 52 -3.84 5.31 -15.26
N GLN A 53 -3.94 5.89 -14.07
CA GLN A 53 -3.24 7.10 -13.73
C GLN A 53 -1.73 6.82 -13.60
N ALA A 54 -0.89 7.43 -14.44
CA ALA A 54 0.56 7.22 -14.40
C ALA A 54 1.23 7.89 -13.18
N HIS A 55 0.73 9.06 -12.79
CA HIS A 55 1.20 9.83 -11.64
C HIS A 55 0.05 10.68 -11.09
N ALA A 56 0.14 11.07 -9.81
CA ALA A 56 -0.80 12.01 -9.22
C ALA A 56 -0.81 13.35 -9.97
N GLU A 57 -1.94 14.06 -9.93
CA GLU A 57 -2.14 15.32 -10.65
C GLU A 57 -1.23 16.46 -10.17
N THR A 58 -0.89 16.48 -8.88
CA THR A 58 -0.08 17.54 -8.29
C THR A 58 1.42 17.31 -8.56
N ILE A 59 1.99 18.17 -9.42
CA ILE A 59 3.43 18.24 -9.68
C ILE A 59 4.09 19.15 -8.64
N ARG A 60 5.16 18.67 -8.02
CA ARG A 60 5.92 19.36 -6.98
C ARG A 60 7.34 19.63 -7.46
N SER A 61 7.96 20.64 -6.89
CA SER A 61 9.36 20.96 -7.17
C SER A 61 10.27 20.00 -6.41
N ALA A 62 11.13 19.26 -7.12
CA ALA A 62 12.16 18.46 -6.47
C ALA A 62 13.31 19.36 -5.98
N ARG A 63 13.71 19.19 -4.72
CA ARG A 63 14.91 19.81 -4.15
C ARG A 63 15.69 18.75 -3.36
N ILE A 64 16.97 18.99 -3.18
CA ILE A 64 17.82 18.18 -2.31
C ILE A 64 17.85 18.88 -0.94
N ASP A 65 17.70 18.08 0.10
CA ASP A 65 17.81 18.46 1.49
C ASP A 65 18.79 17.52 2.18
N ILE A 66 19.42 17.97 3.26
CA ILE A 66 20.31 17.14 4.08
C ILE A 66 19.55 16.84 5.37
N ASP A 67 19.34 15.56 5.67
CA ASP A 67 18.68 15.17 6.90
C ASP A 67 19.56 15.36 8.15
N GLU A 68 18.99 15.13 9.32
CA GLU A 68 19.68 15.26 10.62
C GLU A 68 20.92 14.37 10.77
N ASN A 69 21.05 13.33 9.94
CA ASN A 69 22.17 12.40 9.90
C ASN A 69 23.19 12.75 8.82
N GLY A 70 23.06 13.91 8.16
CA GLY A 70 23.98 14.37 7.12
C GLY A 70 23.76 13.72 5.76
N LYS A 71 22.63 13.03 5.53
CA LYS A 71 22.36 12.32 4.29
C LYS A 71 21.47 13.14 3.35
N GLU A 72 21.85 13.15 2.07
CA GLU A 72 21.03 13.76 1.03
C GLU A 72 19.72 12.99 0.83
N ARG A 73 18.61 13.72 0.77
CA ARG A 73 17.28 13.22 0.42
C ARG A 73 16.58 14.15 -0.56
N ILE A 74 15.71 13.58 -1.38
CA ILE A 74 14.85 14.35 -2.26
C ILE A 74 13.61 14.79 -1.46
N ILE A 75 13.35 16.08 -1.47
CA ILE A 75 12.14 16.67 -0.90
C ILE A 75 11.25 17.23 -2.00
N ALA A 76 9.94 17.12 -1.78
CA ALA A 76 8.93 17.68 -2.66
C ALA A 76 8.43 19.00 -2.11
N VAL A 77 8.75 20.11 -2.77
CA VAL A 77 8.36 21.46 -2.37
C VAL A 77 7.12 21.90 -3.13
N ALA A 78 6.11 22.40 -2.41
CA ALA A 78 4.86 22.89 -2.97
C ALA A 78 4.42 24.20 -2.29
N LYS A 79 3.64 25.01 -3.01
CA LYS A 79 3.00 26.20 -2.44
C LYS A 79 1.73 25.80 -1.69
N THR A 80 1.73 25.99 -0.38
CA THR A 80 0.63 25.67 0.51
C THR A 80 -0.09 26.94 0.94
N PRO A 81 -1.42 26.99 0.83
CA PRO A 81 -2.22 28.10 1.36
C PRO A 81 -2.01 28.30 2.86
N LEU A 82 -2.06 29.54 3.32
CA LEU A 82 -1.91 29.85 4.74
C LEU A 82 -2.94 29.10 5.60
N THR A 83 -4.18 29.01 5.13
CA THR A 83 -5.29 28.31 5.81
C THR A 83 -5.11 26.79 5.94
N SER A 84 -4.12 26.20 5.25
CA SER A 84 -3.80 24.77 5.33
C SER A 84 -2.55 24.47 6.18
N LEU A 85 -1.91 25.50 6.74
CA LEU A 85 -0.72 25.32 7.58
C LEU A 85 -1.08 24.68 8.92
N LYS A 86 -0.13 23.97 9.50
CA LYS A 86 -0.27 23.31 10.80
C LYS A 86 1.01 23.49 11.59
N LEU A 87 0.88 23.46 12.91
CA LEU A 87 2.05 23.37 13.79
C LEU A 87 2.44 21.89 13.97
N ASP A 88 3.72 21.63 14.13
CA ASP A 88 4.22 20.31 14.52
C ASP A 88 4.20 20.14 16.06
N LYS A 89 4.76 19.03 16.54
CA LYS A 89 4.83 18.72 17.98
C LYS A 89 5.73 19.70 18.76
N ASN A 90 6.68 20.35 18.09
CA ASN A 90 7.60 21.32 18.66
C ASN A 90 7.04 22.75 18.64
N GLY A 91 5.86 22.94 18.03
CA GLY A 91 5.25 24.25 17.87
C GLY A 91 5.84 25.07 16.71
N GLU A 92 6.60 24.44 15.81
CA GLU A 92 7.07 25.02 14.55
C GLU A 92 6.03 24.79 13.44
N ILE A 93 6.13 25.52 12.31
CA ILE A 93 5.23 25.28 11.18
C ILE A 93 5.68 24.01 10.45
N ASP A 94 4.81 23.00 10.40
CA ASP A 94 5.08 21.69 9.83
C ASP A 94 5.55 21.81 8.35
N GLY A 95 6.77 21.34 8.10
CA GLY A 95 7.38 21.31 6.78
C GLY A 95 7.61 22.68 6.14
N TYR A 96 7.75 23.77 6.89
CA TYR A 96 8.05 25.09 6.29
C TYR A 96 9.40 25.05 5.54
N TYR A 97 9.43 25.54 4.31
CA TYR A 97 10.62 25.49 3.48
C TYR A 97 11.51 26.74 3.69
N MET A 98 12.74 26.52 4.15
CA MET A 98 13.76 27.55 4.39
C MET A 98 13.29 28.71 5.28
N PRO A 99 12.94 28.47 6.56
CA PRO A 99 12.48 29.52 7.49
C PRO A 99 13.51 30.64 7.70
N SER A 100 14.81 30.34 7.56
CA SER A 100 15.90 31.32 7.67
C SER A 100 15.91 32.37 6.56
N SER A 101 15.32 32.07 5.39
CA SER A 101 15.29 33.00 4.25
C SER A 101 14.42 34.23 4.50
N ASP A 102 13.40 34.10 5.35
CA ASP A 102 12.49 35.19 5.73
C ASP A 102 11.95 34.95 7.14
N ARG A 103 12.84 35.14 8.12
CA ARG A 103 12.55 34.87 9.53
C ARG A 103 11.39 35.70 10.06
N LEU A 104 11.28 36.97 9.65
CA LEU A 104 10.21 37.85 10.14
C LEU A 104 8.83 37.35 9.70
N LEU A 105 8.69 36.95 8.44
CA LEU A 105 7.45 36.35 7.97
C LEU A 105 7.16 35.02 8.68
N TYR A 106 8.18 34.18 8.84
CA TYR A 106 8.04 32.89 9.51
C TYR A 106 7.50 33.02 10.94
N GLU A 107 8.13 33.88 11.75
CA GLU A 107 7.73 34.10 13.14
C GLU A 107 6.33 34.71 13.23
N GLU A 108 5.96 35.63 12.35
CA GLU A 108 4.60 36.20 12.31
C GLU A 108 3.55 35.11 12.04
N LEU A 109 3.79 34.25 11.04
CA LEU A 109 2.88 33.14 10.72
C LEU A 109 2.76 32.14 11.88
N LYS A 110 3.90 31.80 12.49
CA LYS A 110 3.97 30.91 13.66
C LYS A 110 3.20 31.49 14.84
N ASN A 111 3.41 32.76 15.15
CA ASN A 111 2.73 33.46 16.24
C ASN A 111 1.22 33.52 16.04
N ARG A 112 0.74 33.80 14.82
CA ARG A 112 -0.70 33.75 14.50
C ARG A 112 -1.29 32.36 14.73
N LEU A 113 -0.60 31.31 14.28
CA LEU A 113 -1.03 29.93 14.51
C LEU A 113 -1.07 29.58 16.00
N ILE A 114 -0.05 29.98 16.77
CA ILE A 114 0.03 29.73 18.22
C ILE A 114 -1.12 30.43 18.96
N LYS A 115 -1.47 31.67 18.59
CA LYS A 115 -2.58 32.43 19.21
C LYS A 115 -3.95 31.76 19.05
N THR A 116 -4.11 30.90 18.05
CA THR A 116 -5.36 30.17 17.80
C THR A 116 -5.40 28.77 18.44
N LYS A 117 -4.42 28.42 19.27
CA LYS A 117 -4.47 27.18 20.07
C LYS A 117 -5.63 27.28 21.07
N THR A 118 -6.57 26.33 21.00
CA THR A 118 -7.64 26.19 22.00
C THR A 118 -7.24 25.14 23.04
N SER A 119 -7.63 25.34 24.30
CA SER A 119 -7.40 24.37 25.38
C SER A 119 -7.82 22.96 24.97
N GLY A 120 -6.88 22.01 25.00
CA GLY A 120 -7.09 20.61 24.64
C GLY A 120 -6.70 20.22 23.20
N LYS A 121 -6.34 21.16 22.32
CA LYS A 121 -5.81 20.86 20.97
C LYS A 121 -4.33 21.20 20.87
N THR A 122 -3.53 20.24 20.41
CA THR A 122 -2.08 20.41 20.18
C THR A 122 -1.77 21.33 18.99
N TYR A 123 -2.75 21.54 18.10
CA TYR A 123 -2.60 22.21 16.81
C TYR A 123 -3.46 23.49 16.74
N GLY A 124 -2.88 24.60 16.24
CA GLY A 124 -3.60 25.85 15.98
C GLY A 124 -4.58 25.72 14.80
N ASN A 125 -5.63 26.53 14.78
CA ASN A 125 -6.60 26.56 13.68
C ASN A 125 -6.18 27.62 12.64
N ALA A 126 -5.61 27.16 11.52
CA ALA A 126 -5.12 28.02 10.45
C ALA A 126 -6.21 28.86 9.76
N GLU A 127 -7.44 28.37 9.64
CA GLU A 127 -8.53 29.16 9.06
C GLU A 127 -8.84 30.39 9.91
N GLN A 128 -8.80 30.23 11.24
CA GLN A 128 -8.98 31.35 12.16
C GLN A 128 -7.74 32.24 12.21
N ALA A 129 -6.54 31.65 12.20
CA ALA A 129 -5.28 32.39 12.31
C ALA A 129 -5.06 33.33 11.12
N PHE A 130 -5.61 33.00 9.96
CA PHE A 130 -5.40 33.72 8.70
C PHE A 130 -6.71 34.26 8.09
N LYS A 131 -7.75 34.46 8.92
CA LYS A 131 -8.96 35.17 8.52
C LYS A 131 -8.63 36.62 8.11
N GLU A 132 -7.82 37.29 8.95
CA GLU A 132 -7.23 38.58 8.63
C GLU A 132 -6.05 38.41 7.66
N PRO A 133 -5.96 39.23 6.59
CA PRO A 133 -4.84 39.17 5.65
C PRO A 133 -3.46 39.26 6.33
N VAL A 134 -2.50 38.51 5.80
CA VAL A 134 -1.09 38.58 6.20
C VAL A 134 -0.34 39.37 5.14
N TYR A 135 0.49 40.33 5.57
CA TYR A 135 1.39 41.09 4.72
C TYR A 135 2.83 40.85 5.16
N LYS A 136 3.76 40.84 4.21
CA LYS A 136 5.17 40.61 4.51
C LYS A 136 5.73 41.78 5.36
N PRO A 137 6.34 41.51 6.53
CA PRO A 137 7.02 42.55 7.30
C PRO A 137 8.23 43.07 6.52
N LYS A 138 8.35 44.38 6.36
CA LYS A 138 9.53 45.02 5.77
C LYS A 138 10.39 45.65 6.87
N LYS A 139 11.69 45.76 6.60
CA LYS A 139 12.66 46.39 7.52
C LYS A 139 12.33 47.87 7.80
N ASP A 140 11.70 48.56 6.84
CA ASP A 140 11.32 49.96 6.92
C ASP A 140 10.00 50.22 7.69
N GLY A 141 9.34 49.16 8.19
CA GLY A 141 8.04 49.26 8.88
C GLY A 141 6.85 49.48 7.94
N SER A 142 7.06 49.66 6.63
CA SER A 142 5.98 49.77 5.66
C SER A 142 5.30 48.42 5.41
N GLN A 143 4.04 48.46 5.00
CA GLN A 143 3.30 47.24 4.68
C GLN A 143 3.85 46.62 3.40
N GLY A 144 4.32 45.37 3.50
CA GLY A 144 4.79 44.61 2.33
C GLY A 144 3.66 43.96 1.53
N PRO A 145 4.01 43.20 0.48
CA PRO A 145 3.04 42.47 -0.33
C PRO A 145 2.21 41.49 0.51
N ARG A 146 0.96 41.27 0.09
CA ARG A 146 0.07 40.27 0.72
C ARG A 146 0.60 38.86 0.49
N VAL A 147 0.58 38.06 1.55
CA VAL A 147 0.98 36.65 1.52
C VAL A 147 -0.27 35.77 1.50
N TYR A 148 -0.39 34.96 0.46
CA TYR A 148 -1.51 34.01 0.30
C TYR A 148 -1.08 32.55 0.55
N LYS A 149 0.16 32.24 0.16
CA LYS A 149 0.72 30.89 0.18
C LYS A 149 2.19 30.97 0.55
N VAL A 150 2.69 29.94 1.21
CA VAL A 150 4.12 29.76 1.52
C VAL A 150 4.61 28.44 0.95
N LYS A 151 5.93 28.30 0.77
CA LYS A 151 6.49 27.02 0.36
C LYS A 151 6.59 26.11 1.58
N THR A 152 6.06 24.91 1.44
CA THR A 152 6.27 23.82 2.39
C THR A 152 6.86 22.63 1.64
N TRP A 153 7.50 21.73 2.37
CA TRP A 153 8.14 20.55 1.82
C TRP A 153 7.72 19.30 2.58
N LYS A 154 7.80 18.17 1.89
CA LYS A 154 7.68 16.84 2.49
C LYS A 154 8.75 15.92 1.93
N PRO A 155 9.30 14.99 2.74
CA PRO A 155 10.19 13.97 2.21
C PRO A 155 9.42 13.08 1.23
N THR A 156 10.10 12.57 0.21
CA THR A 156 9.49 11.67 -0.76
C THR A 156 10.49 10.64 -1.29
N THR A 157 10.04 9.40 -1.48
CA THR A 157 10.90 8.26 -1.84
C THR A 157 10.49 7.58 -3.16
N SER A 158 9.25 7.78 -3.64
CA SER A 158 8.73 7.14 -4.84
C SER A 158 8.00 8.15 -5.74
N ASN A 159 8.69 8.65 -6.76
CA ASN A 159 8.18 9.69 -7.66
C ASN A 159 8.42 9.37 -9.13
N VAL A 160 7.63 10.01 -10.00
CA VAL A 160 7.85 10.10 -11.44
C VAL A 160 8.30 11.54 -11.75
N LYS A 161 9.31 11.70 -12.61
CA LYS A 161 9.68 13.01 -13.16
C LYS A 161 8.70 13.37 -14.27
N VAL A 162 8.09 14.55 -14.17
CA VAL A 162 7.11 15.03 -15.17
C VAL A 162 7.11 16.56 -15.19
N ALA A 163 7.07 17.15 -16.40
CA ALA A 163 7.01 18.60 -16.63
C ALA A 163 8.01 19.43 -15.79
N GLY A 164 9.26 18.97 -15.71
CA GLY A 164 10.33 19.64 -14.93
C GLY A 164 10.20 19.52 -13.40
N GLY A 165 9.20 18.79 -12.89
CA GLY A 165 9.00 18.51 -11.47
C GLY A 165 8.93 17.02 -11.17
N ILE A 166 8.39 16.71 -10.00
CA ILE A 166 8.12 15.35 -9.53
C ILE A 166 6.66 15.19 -9.09
N ALA A 167 6.07 14.05 -9.40
CA ALA A 167 4.75 13.66 -8.94
C ALA A 167 4.80 12.29 -8.25
N LYS A 168 3.88 12.04 -7.32
CA LYS A 168 3.73 10.71 -6.70
C LYS A 168 3.37 9.71 -7.81
N LYS A 169 3.95 8.50 -7.78
CA LYS A 169 3.52 7.42 -8.70
C LYS A 169 2.02 7.15 -8.56
N GLY A 170 1.35 6.89 -9.67
CA GLY A 170 -0.08 6.60 -9.70
C GLY A 170 -0.36 5.12 -9.49
N ASP A 171 -1.20 4.56 -10.36
CA ASP A 171 -1.72 3.21 -10.25
C ASP A 171 -0.63 2.15 -10.46
N ILE A 172 -0.76 1.06 -9.71
CA ILE A 172 0.03 -0.17 -9.86
C ILE A 172 -0.74 -1.09 -10.80
N VAL A 173 -0.10 -1.54 -11.87
CA VAL A 173 -0.66 -2.48 -12.85
C VAL A 173 -0.66 -3.89 -12.27
N ARG A 174 0.49 -4.29 -11.71
CA ARG A 174 0.70 -5.62 -11.12
C ARG A 174 1.90 -5.59 -10.19
N VAL A 175 2.09 -6.66 -9.43
CA VAL A 175 3.34 -6.94 -8.73
C VAL A 175 4.00 -8.18 -9.33
N ASP A 176 5.30 -8.13 -9.56
CA ASP A 176 6.09 -9.29 -9.96
C ASP A 176 6.63 -9.98 -8.70
N ILE A 177 6.32 -11.27 -8.52
CA ILE A 177 6.71 -12.08 -7.36
C ILE A 177 8.01 -12.83 -7.65
N PHE A 178 8.92 -12.77 -6.69
CA PHE A 178 10.21 -13.45 -6.70
C PHE A 178 10.37 -14.31 -5.45
N HIS A 179 11.14 -15.39 -5.54
CA HIS A 179 11.45 -16.24 -4.40
C HIS A 179 12.92 -16.63 -4.40
N ILE A 180 13.60 -16.28 -3.32
CA ILE A 180 14.97 -16.69 -3.06
C ILE A 180 14.90 -17.91 -2.14
N THR A 181 15.37 -19.07 -2.61
CA THR A 181 15.20 -20.36 -1.92
C THR A 181 16.28 -20.68 -0.88
N GLY A 182 17.35 -19.89 -0.79
CA GLY A 182 18.46 -20.15 0.13
C GLY A 182 19.26 -18.91 0.52
N GLY A 183 20.11 -19.07 1.54
CA GLY A 183 20.94 -17.99 2.08
C GLY A 183 20.20 -17.08 3.07
N LYS A 184 20.87 -16.00 3.49
CA LYS A 184 20.35 -15.08 4.51
C LYS A 184 19.11 -14.31 4.07
N ASP A 185 18.89 -14.19 2.77
CA ASP A 185 17.81 -13.43 2.17
C ASP A 185 16.64 -14.31 1.67
N GLN A 186 16.56 -15.55 2.15
CA GLN A 186 15.51 -16.47 1.72
C GLN A 186 14.08 -15.90 1.90
N GLY A 187 13.15 -16.40 1.09
CA GLY A 187 11.73 -16.07 1.11
C GLY A 187 11.28 -15.19 -0.06
N TYR A 188 10.00 -14.81 -0.02
CA TYR A 188 9.36 -14.08 -1.10
C TYR A 188 9.68 -12.58 -1.08
N TYR A 189 9.65 -12.00 -2.27
CA TYR A 189 9.79 -10.57 -2.53
C TYR A 189 8.83 -10.18 -3.65
N PHE A 190 8.47 -8.90 -3.72
CA PHE A 190 7.73 -8.39 -4.85
C PHE A 190 8.27 -7.06 -5.36
N VAL A 191 8.15 -6.87 -6.67
CA VAL A 191 8.48 -5.63 -7.37
C VAL A 191 7.18 -5.02 -7.90
N PRO A 192 6.75 -3.84 -7.41
CA PRO A 192 5.58 -3.15 -7.93
C PRO A 192 5.86 -2.55 -9.31
N ILE A 193 4.94 -2.78 -10.24
CA ILE A 193 4.99 -2.25 -11.60
C ILE A 193 3.90 -1.20 -11.74
N TYR A 194 4.28 0.06 -11.92
CA TYR A 194 3.33 1.16 -12.08
C TYR A 194 2.93 1.36 -13.54
N VAL A 195 1.81 2.04 -13.77
CA VAL A 195 1.42 2.46 -15.13
C VAL A 195 2.55 3.24 -15.82
N ALA A 196 3.23 4.12 -15.09
CA ALA A 196 4.39 4.88 -15.60
C ALA A 196 5.60 4.00 -15.99
N ASP A 197 5.66 2.76 -15.52
CA ASP A 197 6.73 1.82 -15.88
C ASP A 197 6.41 1.07 -17.19
N THR A 198 5.14 1.02 -17.62
CA THR A 198 4.72 0.29 -18.82
C THR A 198 5.24 0.89 -20.14
N ILE A 199 5.67 2.15 -20.12
CA ILE A 199 6.23 2.86 -21.28
C ILE A 199 7.76 2.84 -21.31
N LYS A 200 8.40 2.25 -20.29
CA LYS A 200 9.86 2.16 -20.20
C LYS A 200 10.35 0.90 -20.90
N ASN A 201 11.55 0.98 -21.45
CA ASN A 201 12.18 -0.16 -22.14
C ASN A 201 12.58 -1.31 -21.21
N THR A 202 12.72 -1.04 -19.91
CA THR A 202 13.18 -2.01 -18.91
C THR A 202 12.18 -2.12 -17.77
N LEU A 203 11.89 -3.33 -17.33
CA LEU A 203 11.08 -3.58 -16.14
C LEU A 203 11.85 -3.14 -14.87
N PRO A 204 11.15 -2.56 -13.88
CA PRO A 204 11.69 -2.36 -12.53
C PRO A 204 12.26 -3.68 -11.97
N LYS A 205 13.40 -3.61 -11.26
CA LYS A 205 14.06 -4.78 -10.64
C LYS A 205 14.16 -4.70 -9.12
N HIS A 206 13.71 -3.61 -8.55
CA HIS A 206 13.92 -3.29 -7.16
C HIS A 206 12.71 -3.73 -6.34
N ALA A 207 12.89 -4.71 -5.47
CA ALA A 207 11.87 -5.20 -4.56
C ALA A 207 11.81 -4.37 -3.29
N VAL A 208 10.59 -4.32 -2.74
CA VAL A 208 10.29 -3.62 -1.49
C VAL A 208 10.86 -4.45 -0.35
N VAL A 209 11.75 -3.87 0.46
CA VAL A 209 12.22 -4.50 1.70
C VAL A 209 11.80 -3.63 2.87
N THR A 210 11.04 -4.22 3.79
CA THR A 210 10.80 -3.63 5.09
C THR A 210 11.97 -3.99 6.00
N ASN A 211 12.71 -3.00 6.48
CA ASN A 211 13.63 -3.20 7.58
C ASN A 211 13.00 -2.65 8.86
N PHE A 212 12.42 -3.52 9.69
CA PHE A 212 11.78 -3.11 10.95
C PHE A 212 12.77 -2.48 11.97
N LYS A 213 14.08 -2.64 11.76
CA LYS A 213 15.13 -2.08 12.64
C LYS A 213 15.66 -0.72 12.18
N SER A 214 15.32 -0.28 10.97
CA SER A 214 15.73 1.03 10.46
C SER A 214 14.60 1.66 9.66
N SER A 215 14.28 2.92 9.89
CA SER A 215 13.40 3.74 9.02
C SER A 215 13.90 3.91 7.57
N LYS A 216 14.94 3.17 7.17
CA LYS A 216 15.49 3.14 5.82
C LYS A 216 14.72 2.16 4.96
N VAL A 217 14.08 2.69 3.93
CA VAL A 217 13.55 1.94 2.80
C VAL A 217 14.75 1.51 1.97
N GLU A 218 15.16 0.25 2.09
CA GLU A 218 16.17 -0.34 1.23
C GLU A 218 15.45 -1.12 0.14
N TRP A 219 15.75 -0.79 -1.11
CA TRP A 219 15.21 -1.54 -2.24
C TRP A 219 16.23 -2.61 -2.60
N LYS A 220 15.82 -3.86 -2.61
CA LYS A 220 16.70 -4.97 -2.99
C LYS A 220 16.59 -5.21 -4.49
N GLU A 221 17.71 -5.15 -5.20
CA GLU A 221 17.73 -5.57 -6.60
C GLU A 221 17.48 -7.08 -6.71
N MET A 222 16.54 -7.47 -7.57
CA MET A 222 16.13 -8.85 -7.81
C MET A 222 16.63 -9.33 -9.16
N ASP A 223 17.16 -10.55 -9.16
CA ASP A 223 17.51 -11.28 -10.37
C ASP A 223 16.26 -11.94 -10.98
N ASP A 224 16.10 -11.83 -12.30
CA ASP A 224 14.99 -12.42 -13.05
C ASP A 224 14.94 -13.95 -12.94
N SER A 225 16.06 -14.61 -12.63
CA SER A 225 16.11 -16.06 -12.35
C SER A 225 15.32 -16.46 -11.10
N ASN A 226 15.06 -15.53 -10.18
CA ASN A 226 14.24 -15.76 -9.00
C ASN A 226 12.74 -15.45 -9.23
N PHE A 227 12.36 -14.98 -10.42
CA PHE A 227 10.96 -14.66 -10.74
C PHE A 227 10.10 -15.93 -10.76
N ILE A 228 8.89 -15.86 -10.20
CA ILE A 228 7.93 -16.97 -10.24
C ILE A 228 6.68 -16.63 -11.05
N PHE A 229 6.01 -15.51 -10.77
CA PHE A 229 4.79 -15.09 -11.49
C PHE A 229 4.45 -13.62 -11.20
N SER A 230 3.50 -13.08 -11.94
CA SER A 230 2.94 -11.75 -11.65
C SER A 230 1.53 -11.85 -11.07
N LEU A 231 1.20 -10.97 -10.12
CA LEU A 231 -0.15 -10.83 -9.55
C LEU A 231 -0.80 -9.54 -10.01
N TYR A 232 -1.97 -9.70 -10.61
CA TYR A 232 -2.91 -8.64 -10.95
C TYR A 232 -4.06 -8.64 -9.95
N LYS A 233 -4.70 -7.49 -9.77
CA LYS A 233 -5.87 -7.37 -8.89
C LYS A 233 -6.93 -8.42 -9.27
N GLY A 234 -7.48 -9.13 -8.30
CA GLY A 234 -8.44 -10.21 -8.49
C GLY A 234 -7.84 -11.55 -8.91
N ASP A 235 -6.51 -11.70 -9.03
CA ASP A 235 -5.90 -13.03 -9.18
C ASP A 235 -6.08 -13.83 -7.87
N LEU A 236 -6.46 -15.11 -7.99
CA LEU A 236 -6.57 -16.01 -6.85
C LEU A 236 -5.19 -16.55 -6.46
N ILE A 237 -4.90 -16.52 -5.16
CA ILE A 237 -3.68 -17.08 -4.58
C ILE A 237 -3.99 -18.00 -3.41
N HIS A 238 -3.13 -19.01 -3.26
CA HIS A 238 -3.06 -19.84 -2.08
C HIS A 238 -1.85 -19.40 -1.25
N ILE A 239 -2.08 -19.14 0.04
CA ILE A 239 -1.07 -18.69 0.98
C ILE A 239 -1.01 -19.67 2.15
N GLU A 240 0.19 -20.16 2.44
CA GLU A 240 0.51 -20.72 3.75
C GLU A 240 1.43 -19.77 4.53
N LEU A 241 1.03 -19.38 5.74
CA LEU A 241 1.78 -18.49 6.61
C LEU A 241 2.77 -19.25 7.50
N CYS A 242 3.86 -18.59 7.90
CA CYS A 242 4.84 -19.11 8.86
C CYS A 242 4.22 -19.32 10.26
N ALA A 243 3.26 -18.49 10.65
CA ALA A 243 2.52 -18.55 11.92
C ALA A 243 1.02 -18.35 11.70
N ASP A 244 0.20 -18.78 12.66
CA ASP A 244 -1.25 -18.52 12.62
C ASP A 244 -1.52 -17.02 12.54
N CYS A 245 -2.41 -16.62 11.61
CA CYS A 245 -2.93 -15.27 11.69
C CYS A 245 -3.68 -15.05 13.01
N ARG A 246 -3.67 -13.81 13.50
CA ARG A 246 -4.39 -13.43 14.72
C ARG A 246 -5.42 -12.33 14.48
N ASP A 247 -5.99 -12.28 13.29
CA ASP A 247 -7.06 -11.34 13.00
C ASP A 247 -8.28 -11.64 13.89
N LYS A 248 -8.99 -10.61 14.31
CA LYS A 248 -10.20 -10.78 15.14
C LYS A 248 -11.42 -10.60 14.26
N ASP A 249 -12.33 -11.57 14.30
CA ASP A 249 -13.61 -11.43 13.61
C ASP A 249 -14.47 -10.31 14.20
N SER A 250 -15.62 -10.03 13.58
CA SER A 250 -16.59 -9.05 14.05
C SER A 250 -17.11 -9.30 15.48
N ASN A 251 -16.88 -10.49 16.05
CA ASN A 251 -17.22 -10.88 17.41
C ASN A 251 -15.99 -10.92 18.33
N ASN A 252 -14.88 -10.29 17.92
CA ASN A 252 -13.62 -10.21 18.67
C ASN A 252 -12.93 -11.58 18.90
N LYS A 253 -13.29 -12.62 18.12
CA LYS A 253 -12.65 -13.94 18.19
C LYS A 253 -11.48 -14.03 17.23
N ILE A 254 -10.36 -14.57 17.72
CA ILE A 254 -9.15 -14.76 16.93
C ILE A 254 -9.41 -15.82 15.84
N ARG A 255 -9.33 -15.40 14.58
CA ARG A 255 -9.24 -16.27 13.41
C ARG A 255 -7.82 -16.78 13.33
N LYS A 256 -7.65 -18.10 13.44
CA LYS A 256 -6.40 -18.78 13.19
C LYS A 256 -6.47 -19.41 11.80
N ALA A 257 -5.99 -18.70 10.80
CA ALA A 257 -5.81 -19.22 9.46
C ALA A 257 -4.31 -19.22 9.14
N LYS A 258 -3.78 -20.40 8.88
CA LYS A 258 -2.40 -20.60 8.41
C LYS A 258 -2.36 -20.92 6.92
N ASP A 259 -3.48 -21.39 6.36
CA ASP A 259 -3.63 -21.95 5.02
C ASP A 259 -4.94 -21.36 4.47
N MET A 260 -4.87 -20.66 3.33
CA MET A 260 -5.99 -19.89 2.80
C MET A 260 -5.94 -19.66 1.30
N TYR A 261 -7.12 -19.62 0.68
CA TYR A 261 -7.34 -19.18 -0.70
C TYR A 261 -7.99 -17.79 -0.67
N VAL A 262 -7.30 -16.80 -1.25
CA VAL A 262 -7.69 -15.39 -1.19
C VAL A 262 -7.41 -14.71 -2.53
N TYR A 263 -8.17 -13.66 -2.85
CA TYR A 263 -7.92 -12.82 -4.01
C TYR A 263 -6.93 -11.72 -3.66
N TYR A 264 -6.00 -11.44 -4.57
CA TYR A 264 -5.06 -10.33 -4.42
C TYR A 264 -5.72 -8.99 -4.77
N ASP A 265 -5.65 -8.00 -3.89
CA ASP A 265 -6.30 -6.68 -4.10
C ASP A 265 -5.34 -5.54 -4.43
N GLY A 266 -4.05 -5.74 -4.20
CA GLY A 266 -3.05 -4.71 -4.42
C GLY A 266 -1.94 -4.73 -3.37
N VAL A 267 -1.24 -3.61 -3.24
CA VAL A 267 -0.23 -3.38 -2.21
C VAL A 267 -0.46 -2.02 -1.59
N ASP A 268 -0.45 -1.95 -0.26
CA ASP A 268 -0.34 -0.69 0.46
C ASP A 268 0.98 -0.67 1.22
N PHE A 269 1.84 0.26 0.82
CA PHE A 269 3.15 0.45 1.45
C PHE A 269 3.05 0.99 2.88
N TYR A 270 1.92 1.52 3.33
CA TYR A 270 1.83 2.20 4.63
C TYR A 270 0.83 1.57 5.59
N GLN A 271 0.06 0.58 5.14
CA GLN A 271 -0.91 -0.11 5.97
C GLN A 271 -0.28 -1.31 6.69
N SER A 272 -0.54 -1.45 7.99
CA SER A 272 -0.21 -2.65 8.76
C SER A 272 -1.27 -3.71 8.56
N GLY A 273 -0.85 -4.95 8.28
CA GLY A 273 -1.73 -6.11 8.26
C GLY A 273 -2.31 -6.43 9.63
N LYS A 274 -3.61 -6.72 9.70
CA LYS A 274 -4.30 -7.16 10.92
C LYS A 274 -3.90 -8.59 11.31
N CYS A 275 -3.50 -9.40 10.33
CA CYS A 275 -3.01 -10.77 10.53
C CYS A 275 -1.66 -10.88 11.25
N THR A 276 -0.93 -9.78 11.48
CA THR A 276 0.50 -9.80 11.79
C THR A 276 0.76 -9.43 13.26
N ASN A 277 1.78 -10.03 13.88
CA ASN A 277 2.16 -9.74 15.27
C ASN A 277 3.07 -8.49 15.40
N GLN A 278 3.23 -7.70 14.34
CA GLN A 278 4.32 -6.72 14.22
C GLN A 278 3.78 -5.29 14.12
N SER A 279 4.40 -4.40 14.90
CA SER A 279 4.06 -2.98 14.96
C SER A 279 4.39 -2.24 13.66
N ILE A 280 3.59 -1.22 13.38
CA ILE A 280 3.65 -0.32 12.22
C ILE A 280 5.06 0.28 12.04
N GLY A 281 5.64 0.10 10.85
CA GLY A 281 6.84 0.78 10.38
C GLY A 281 6.60 1.50 9.04
N GLU A 282 7.49 2.40 8.64
CA GLU A 282 7.44 3.08 7.35
C GLU A 282 7.83 2.09 6.22
N LEU A 283 6.95 1.94 5.21
CA LEU A 283 7.07 0.98 4.10
C LEU A 283 6.98 -0.51 4.50
N ASN A 284 5.74 -1.00 4.51
CA ASN A 284 5.36 -2.39 4.69
C ASN A 284 5.38 -3.11 3.32
N GLY A 285 6.24 -4.11 3.16
CA GLY A 285 6.22 -5.07 2.06
C GLY A 285 5.07 -6.06 2.23
N ALA A 286 3.84 -5.54 2.33
CA ALA A 286 2.63 -6.31 2.48
C ALA A 286 1.79 -6.29 1.20
N ILE A 287 1.15 -7.41 0.90
CA ILE A 287 0.12 -7.54 -0.14
C ILE A 287 -1.26 -7.49 0.50
N ASN A 288 -2.20 -6.80 -0.13
CA ASN A 288 -3.59 -6.78 0.30
C ASN A 288 -4.34 -7.94 -0.33
N VAL A 289 -5.18 -8.58 0.46
CA VAL A 289 -5.96 -9.75 0.04
C VAL A 289 -7.38 -9.69 0.59
N SER A 290 -8.31 -10.29 -0.14
CA SER A 290 -9.70 -10.47 0.27
C SER A 290 -10.11 -11.93 0.18
N TRP A 291 -11.01 -12.33 1.08
CA TRP A 291 -11.63 -13.65 1.03
C TRP A 291 -12.66 -13.67 -0.08
N HIS A 292 -12.87 -14.86 -0.67
CA HIS A 292 -13.74 -14.99 -1.84
C HIS A 292 -15.15 -14.43 -1.61
N ASP A 293 -15.70 -14.60 -0.40
CA ASP A 293 -17.04 -14.15 -0.02
C ASP A 293 -17.10 -12.70 0.49
N GLY A 294 -16.00 -11.95 0.44
CA GLY A 294 -15.92 -10.58 0.95
C GLY A 294 -16.06 -10.47 2.48
N SER A 295 -16.00 -11.58 3.21
CA SER A 295 -16.17 -11.59 4.67
C SER A 295 -14.97 -11.01 5.44
N CYS A 296 -13.86 -10.78 4.74
CA CYS A 296 -12.60 -10.32 5.32
C CYS A 296 -11.70 -9.70 4.25
N GLU A 297 -10.98 -8.67 4.65
CA GLU A 297 -9.88 -8.04 3.92
C GLU A 297 -8.72 -7.88 4.90
N ASP A 298 -7.51 -8.19 4.44
CA ASP A 298 -6.30 -8.06 5.24
C ASP A 298 -5.07 -7.69 4.39
N SER A 299 -4.00 -7.28 5.05
CA SER A 299 -2.68 -7.14 4.46
C SER A 299 -1.74 -8.21 5.04
N ILE A 300 -1.03 -8.93 4.18
CA ILE A 300 -0.11 -10.00 4.57
C ILE A 300 1.30 -9.56 4.21
N HIS A 301 2.21 -9.53 5.18
CA HIS A 301 3.63 -9.28 4.92
C HIS A 301 4.19 -10.43 4.06
N ILE A 302 4.78 -10.09 2.91
CA ILE A 302 5.26 -11.07 1.94
C ILE A 302 6.33 -12.01 2.54
N LYS A 303 7.08 -11.52 3.54
CA LYS A 303 8.10 -12.29 4.27
C LYS A 303 7.55 -13.27 5.30
N GLU A 304 6.29 -13.15 5.70
CA GLU A 304 5.63 -14.11 6.61
C GLU A 304 4.99 -15.28 5.85
N ILE A 305 5.06 -15.28 4.52
CA ILE A 305 4.52 -16.34 3.67
C ILE A 305 5.55 -17.45 3.48
N ASN A 306 5.16 -18.68 3.78
CA ASN A 306 5.93 -19.90 3.56
C ASN A 306 5.65 -20.51 2.18
N VAL A 307 4.37 -20.56 1.79
CA VAL A 307 3.94 -21.05 0.47
C VAL A 307 3.10 -19.98 -0.19
N LEU A 308 3.45 -19.61 -1.42
CA LEU A 308 2.69 -18.68 -2.24
C LEU A 308 2.50 -19.26 -3.63
N GLU A 309 1.26 -19.56 -3.98
CA GLU A 309 0.90 -20.20 -5.25
C GLU A 309 -0.21 -19.40 -5.94
N LYS A 310 -0.18 -19.37 -7.26
CA LYS A 310 -1.19 -18.69 -8.09
C LYS A 310 -2.19 -19.70 -8.65
N TYR A 311 -3.46 -19.31 -8.67
CA TYR A 311 -4.58 -20.10 -9.17
C TYR A 311 -5.38 -19.30 -10.20
N GLU A 312 -6.01 -20.00 -11.12
CA GLU A 312 -6.98 -19.44 -12.06
C GLU A 312 -8.37 -19.97 -11.71
N VAL A 313 -9.37 -19.08 -11.70
CA VAL A 313 -10.75 -19.38 -11.32
C VAL A 313 -11.64 -19.16 -12.54
N ASP A 314 -12.50 -20.12 -12.84
CA ASP A 314 -13.51 -19.97 -13.88
C ASP A 314 -14.72 -19.15 -13.39
N VAL A 315 -15.65 -18.85 -14.30
CA VAL A 315 -16.86 -18.07 -13.99
C VAL A 315 -17.81 -18.75 -13.00
N LEU A 316 -17.66 -20.07 -12.79
CA LEU A 316 -18.47 -20.87 -11.86
C LEU A 316 -17.79 -21.07 -10.49
N GLY A 317 -16.57 -20.54 -10.31
CA GLY A 317 -15.81 -20.67 -9.08
C GLY A 317 -14.97 -21.95 -8.96
N ASN A 318 -14.83 -22.75 -10.03
CA ASN A 318 -13.83 -23.82 -10.02
C ASN A 318 -12.45 -23.22 -10.25
N TYR A 319 -11.48 -23.62 -9.44
CA TYR A 319 -10.11 -23.12 -9.54
C TYR A 319 -9.09 -24.23 -9.71
N HIS A 320 -8.00 -23.90 -10.40
CA HIS A 320 -6.88 -24.80 -10.63
C HIS A 320 -5.55 -24.05 -10.51
N LYS A 321 -4.51 -24.78 -10.11
CA LYS A 321 -3.18 -24.20 -9.87
C LYS A 321 -2.53 -23.83 -11.20
N VAL A 322 -1.98 -22.62 -11.28
CA VAL A 322 -1.21 -22.15 -12.44
C VAL A 322 0.13 -22.88 -12.47
N ARG A 323 0.59 -23.23 -13.67
CA ARG A 323 1.94 -23.80 -13.86
C ARG A 323 2.98 -22.72 -13.67
N LEU A 324 3.88 -22.92 -12.71
CA LEU A 324 4.95 -21.99 -12.34
C LEU A 324 6.33 -22.58 -12.66
N PRO A 325 7.35 -21.74 -12.93
CA PRO A 325 7.29 -20.29 -13.04
C PRO A 325 6.65 -19.82 -14.36
N GLU A 326 5.98 -18.68 -14.33
CA GLU A 326 5.57 -17.94 -15.53
C GLU A 326 6.80 -17.29 -16.18
N ARG A 327 6.62 -16.80 -17.42
CA ARG A 327 7.60 -15.89 -18.04
C ARG A 327 7.34 -14.46 -17.56
N ARG A 328 8.39 -13.77 -17.09
CA ARG A 328 8.30 -12.34 -16.76
C ARG A 328 8.02 -11.51 -18.02
N GLN A 329 6.80 -10.99 -18.15
CA GLN A 329 6.35 -10.31 -19.37
C GLN A 329 6.71 -8.82 -19.39
N ALA A 330 7.33 -8.33 -20.46
CA ALA A 330 7.53 -6.90 -20.68
C ALA A 330 6.28 -6.22 -21.28
N PHE A 331 6.22 -4.88 -21.20
CA PHE A 331 5.19 -4.09 -21.86
C PHE A 331 5.72 -3.60 -23.21
N ASN A 332 5.19 -4.15 -24.30
CA ASN A 332 5.61 -3.77 -25.66
C ASN A 332 4.79 -2.58 -26.18
N LEU A 333 4.68 -1.50 -25.41
CA LEU A 333 3.96 -0.30 -25.82
C LEU A 333 4.88 0.57 -26.69
N LYS A 334 4.66 0.55 -28.01
CA LYS A 334 5.34 1.45 -28.94
C LYS A 334 4.69 2.83 -28.87
N TYR A 335 5.24 3.74 -28.06
CA TYR A 335 4.89 5.15 -28.12
C TYR A 335 5.91 5.90 -28.99
N SER A 336 5.43 6.73 -29.91
CA SER A 336 6.23 7.77 -30.56
C SER A 336 6.68 8.75 -29.48
N GLN A 337 7.87 8.53 -28.93
CA GLN A 337 8.48 9.49 -28.02
C GLN A 337 8.77 10.77 -28.81
N LYS A 338 7.91 11.79 -28.67
CA LYS A 338 8.35 13.16 -28.96
C LYS A 338 9.27 13.52 -27.80
N GLU A 339 10.55 13.72 -28.11
CA GLU A 339 11.53 14.23 -27.16
C GLU A 339 10.95 15.48 -26.46
N GLN A 340 10.99 15.49 -25.13
CA GLN A 340 10.62 16.64 -24.29
C GLN A 340 11.86 17.38 -23.85
#